data_AF-A0A1V5BFV0-F1
#
_entry.id   AF-A0A1V5BFV0-F1
#
_cell.length_a   1.000
_cell.length_b   1.000
_cell.length_c   1.000
_cell.angle_alpha   90.00
_cell.angle_beta   90.00
_cell.angle_gamma   90.00
#
_symmetry.space_group_name_H-M   'P 1'
#
loop_
_entity.id
_entity.type
_entity.pdbx_description
1 polymer ?
#
loop_
_entity_poly.entity_id
_entity_poly.type
_entity_poly.pdbx_seq_one_letter_code
_entity_poly.pdbx_strand_id
1 'polypeptide(L)'
;MPFEFEELGLPGVLLIRPKIFRDDRGYFLETYKKEDLARAGIEGEFVQDNCSRSAYGVLRGMHFQREPRAQAKIVQCTRGVIYDVAVDLRRDSTTFKRYASAILSENNRYQLYVPRGFAHGFLVLSDIAEVMYKVDNPYSPESEGGLIWDDPEVNIKWPIDHPVLTERDKSWPGLKTLIIEGSLF
;
A
#
# COMPACT_ATOMS: atom_id res chain seq x y z
N MET A 1 -15.08 -17.06 -8.50
CA MET A 1 -13.82 -16.29 -8.63
C MET A 1 -12.98 -16.63 -7.41
N PRO A 2 -11.68 -16.91 -7.55
CA PRO A 2 -10.80 -17.28 -6.43
C PRO A 2 -10.34 -16.06 -5.61
N PHE A 3 -11.04 -14.92 -5.73
CA PHE A 3 -10.78 -13.69 -4.99
C PHE A 3 -12.09 -13.18 -4.42
N GLU A 4 -12.05 -12.76 -3.17
CA GLU A 4 -13.07 -11.91 -2.55
C GLU A 4 -12.48 -10.50 -2.35
N PHE A 5 -13.32 -9.49 -2.51
CA PHE A 5 -12.93 -8.08 -2.43
C PHE A 5 -13.76 -7.37 -1.37
N GLU A 6 -13.11 -6.59 -0.52
CA GLU A 6 -13.76 -5.75 0.48
C GLU A 6 -13.21 -4.33 0.41
N GLU A 7 -14.10 -3.34 0.38
CA GLU A 7 -13.71 -1.93 0.45
C GLU A 7 -13.53 -1.49 1.90
N LEU A 8 -12.38 -0.88 2.20
CA LEU A 8 -11.98 -0.54 3.58
C LEU A 8 -12.43 0.86 4.01
N GLY A 9 -13.68 1.23 3.70
CA GLY A 9 -14.24 2.55 4.04
C GLY A 9 -13.57 3.73 3.35
N LEU A 10 -12.72 3.46 2.36
CA LEU A 10 -11.98 4.45 1.57
C LEU A 10 -12.17 4.13 0.09
N PRO A 11 -12.99 4.91 -0.65
CA PRO A 11 -13.37 4.62 -2.02
C PRO A 11 -12.21 4.24 -2.94
N GLY A 12 -12.24 2.99 -3.42
CA GLY A 12 -11.25 2.40 -4.32
C GLY A 12 -10.12 1.59 -3.66
N VAL A 13 -9.90 1.72 -2.35
CA VAL A 13 -8.95 0.86 -1.63
C VAL A 13 -9.61 -0.46 -1.29
N LEU A 14 -9.07 -1.55 -1.84
CA LEU A 14 -9.66 -2.88 -1.72
C LEU A 14 -8.73 -3.83 -0.98
N LEU A 15 -9.28 -4.53 0.02
CA LEU A 15 -8.67 -5.73 0.58
C LEU A 15 -9.04 -6.92 -0.29
N ILE A 16 -8.03 -7.59 -0.84
CA ILE A 16 -8.17 -8.77 -1.70
C ILE A 16 -7.88 -10.01 -0.86
N ARG A 17 -8.84 -10.94 -0.80
CA ARG A 17 -8.69 -12.23 -0.13
C ARG A 17 -8.63 -13.35 -1.16
N PRO A 18 -7.43 -13.86 -1.49
CA PRO A 18 -7.32 -14.98 -2.41
C PRO A 18 -7.77 -16.28 -1.73
N LYS A 19 -8.39 -17.17 -2.51
CA LYS A 19 -8.69 -18.53 -2.07
C LYS A 19 -7.39 -19.33 -1.98
N ILE A 20 -7.14 -19.92 -0.80
CA ILE A 20 -5.98 -20.77 -0.56
C ILE A 20 -6.39 -22.24 -0.75
N PHE A 21 -5.75 -22.92 -1.69
CA PHE A 21 -5.91 -24.35 -1.93
C PHE A 21 -4.81 -25.09 -1.16
N ARG A 22 -5.18 -25.94 -0.21
CA ARG A 22 -4.23 -26.68 0.65
C ARG A 22 -4.27 -28.17 0.37
N ASP A 23 -3.11 -28.81 0.45
CA ASP A 23 -2.94 -30.26 0.44
C ASP A 23 -1.68 -30.66 1.23
N ASP A 24 -1.39 -31.96 1.29
CA ASP A 24 -0.28 -32.51 2.09
C ASP A 24 1.12 -31.99 1.67
N ARG A 25 1.24 -31.36 0.49
CA ARG A 25 2.49 -30.76 -0.01
C ARG A 25 2.65 -29.30 0.41
N GLY A 26 1.57 -28.65 0.85
CA GLY A 26 1.56 -27.24 1.22
C GLY A 26 0.30 -26.51 0.75
N TYR A 27 0.49 -25.39 0.03
CA TYR A 27 -0.63 -24.60 -0.49
C TYR A 27 -0.32 -23.98 -1.85
N PHE A 28 -1.38 -23.69 -2.59
CA PHE A 28 -1.37 -22.96 -3.84
C PHE A 28 -2.44 -21.86 -3.77
N LEU A 29 -2.14 -20.70 -4.36
CA LEU A 29 -3.09 -19.64 -4.59
C LEU A 29 -2.70 -18.86 -5.85
N GLU A 30 -3.68 -18.31 -6.53
CA GLU A 30 -3.44 -17.26 -7.53
C GLU A 30 -3.26 -15.94 -6.78
N THR A 31 -2.13 -15.27 -6.98
CA THR A 31 -1.87 -13.95 -6.38
C THR A 31 -2.29 -12.79 -7.27
N TYR A 32 -2.52 -13.05 -8.56
CA TYR A 32 -3.01 -12.06 -9.51
C TYR A 32 -3.61 -12.77 -10.73
N LYS A 33 -4.77 -12.29 -11.18
CA LYS A 33 -5.36 -12.65 -12.46
C LYS A 33 -6.05 -11.43 -13.06
N LYS A 34 -5.49 -10.91 -14.15
CA LYS A 34 -5.89 -9.63 -14.77
C LYS A 34 -7.39 -9.50 -14.94
N GLU A 35 -8.04 -10.50 -15.55
CA GLU A 35 -9.48 -10.44 -15.83
C GLU A 35 -10.34 -10.41 -14.57
N ASP A 36 -9.96 -11.17 -13.54
CA ASP A 36 -10.75 -11.27 -12.31
C ASP A 36 -10.61 -9.99 -11.46
N LEU A 37 -9.41 -9.41 -11.41
CA LEU A 37 -9.17 -8.14 -10.71
C LEU A 37 -9.79 -6.95 -11.47
N ALA A 38 -9.74 -6.94 -12.81
CA ALA A 38 -10.39 -5.91 -13.61
C ALA A 38 -11.91 -5.89 -13.41
N ARG A 39 -12.56 -7.05 -13.25
CA ARG A 39 -14.00 -7.12 -12.91
C ARG A 39 -14.33 -6.52 -11.54
N ALA A 40 -13.34 -6.40 -10.65
CA ALA A 40 -13.49 -5.74 -9.34
C ALA A 40 -13.11 -4.25 -9.37
N GLY A 41 -12.86 -3.67 -10.55
CA GLY A 41 -12.47 -2.25 -10.69
C GLY A 41 -10.97 -2.00 -10.50
N ILE A 42 -10.14 -3.04 -10.40
CA ILE A 42 -8.69 -2.93 -10.39
C ILE A 42 -8.20 -2.94 -11.83
N GLU A 43 -8.24 -1.76 -12.44
CA GLU A 43 -7.87 -1.53 -13.83
C GLU A 43 -6.38 -1.21 -13.97
N GLY A 44 -5.82 -1.45 -15.15
CA GLY A 44 -4.42 -1.14 -15.47
C GLY A 44 -3.57 -2.36 -15.84
N GLU A 45 -2.40 -2.07 -16.39
CA GLU A 45 -1.36 -3.06 -16.70
C GLU A 45 -0.32 -3.00 -15.58
N PHE A 46 -0.22 -4.04 -14.76
CA PHE A 46 0.82 -4.12 -13.74
C PHE A 46 2.15 -4.55 -14.39
N VAL A 47 3.07 -3.60 -14.52
CA VAL A 47 4.27 -3.71 -15.36
C VAL A 47 5.55 -3.97 -14.58
N GLN A 48 5.52 -3.86 -13.26
CA GLN A 48 6.71 -4.03 -12.41
C GLN A 48 6.35 -4.74 -11.11
N ASP A 49 7.17 -5.72 -10.76
CA ASP A 49 7.16 -6.44 -9.49
C ASP A 49 8.34 -5.99 -8.64
N ASN A 50 8.07 -5.72 -7.36
CA ASN A 50 9.05 -5.29 -6.39
C ASN A 50 9.01 -6.22 -5.17
N CYS A 51 10.16 -6.36 -4.51
CA CYS A 51 10.28 -7.13 -3.27
C CYS A 51 11.14 -6.36 -2.26
N SER A 52 10.72 -6.35 -1.01
CA SER A 52 11.52 -5.83 0.10
C SER A 52 11.50 -6.81 1.26
N ARG A 53 12.60 -6.83 2.03
CA ARG A 53 12.70 -7.52 3.31
C ARG A 53 13.08 -6.50 4.38
N SER A 54 12.39 -6.54 5.50
CA SER A 54 12.54 -5.55 6.57
C SER A 54 12.45 -6.24 7.93
N ALA A 55 13.17 -5.72 8.92
CA ALA A 55 13.12 -6.20 10.30
C ALA A 55 11.94 -5.57 11.06
N TYR A 56 11.63 -6.12 12.23
CA TYR A 56 10.64 -5.57 13.17
C TYR A 56 10.78 -4.06 13.36
N GLY A 57 9.64 -3.36 13.42
CA GLY A 57 9.59 -1.93 13.69
C GLY A 57 9.99 -1.04 12.51
N VAL A 58 10.48 -1.60 11.39
CA VAL A 58 10.75 -0.83 10.18
C VAL A 58 9.43 -0.33 9.58
N LEU A 59 9.36 0.99 9.36
CA LEU A 59 8.31 1.63 8.59
C LEU A 59 8.88 2.12 7.26
N ARG A 60 8.20 1.80 6.16
CA ARG A 60 8.51 2.36 4.83
C ARG A 60 7.30 3.16 4.36
N GLY A 61 7.49 4.44 4.07
CA GLY A 61 6.42 5.31 3.62
C GLY A 61 6.43 6.70 4.24
N MET A 62 5.46 7.55 3.91
CA MET A 62 4.36 7.26 2.96
C MET A 62 4.77 7.70 1.55
N HIS A 63 4.66 6.82 0.55
CA HIS A 63 5.17 7.06 -0.81
C HIS A 63 4.07 7.08 -1.86
N PHE A 64 4.20 7.98 -2.83
CA PHE A 64 3.39 8.05 -4.04
C PHE A 64 4.23 8.54 -5.23
N GLN A 65 3.68 8.43 -6.44
CA GLN A 65 4.22 9.14 -7.61
C GLN A 65 3.18 10.14 -8.11
N ARG A 66 3.60 11.37 -8.39
CA ARG A 66 2.76 12.42 -8.96
C ARG A 66 2.39 12.11 -10.41
N GLU A 67 1.30 12.70 -10.89
CA GLU A 67 0.98 12.69 -12.31
C GLU A 67 2.11 13.34 -13.14
N PRO A 68 2.36 12.86 -14.37
CA PRO A 68 1.65 11.82 -15.13
C PRO A 68 2.11 10.37 -14.83
N ARG A 69 2.90 10.17 -13.76
CA ARG A 69 3.52 8.89 -13.42
C ARG A 69 2.88 8.23 -12.19
N ALA A 70 1.64 8.58 -11.87
CA ALA A 70 0.94 7.97 -10.75
C ALA A 70 0.91 6.44 -10.85
N GLN A 71 1.02 5.78 -9.70
CA GLN A 71 1.07 4.34 -9.57
C GLN A 71 -0.07 3.84 -8.68
N ALA A 72 -0.80 2.85 -9.17
CA ALA A 72 -1.54 1.93 -8.34
C ALA A 72 -0.61 0.80 -7.87
N LYS A 73 -0.92 0.20 -6.73
CA LYS A 73 -0.13 -0.87 -6.11
C LYS A 73 -1.04 -2.04 -5.72
N ILE A 74 -0.56 -3.26 -5.89
CA ILE A 74 -1.11 -4.45 -5.21
C ILE A 74 -0.02 -4.97 -4.28
N VAL A 75 -0.27 -4.91 -2.97
CA VAL A 75 0.74 -5.18 -1.94
C VAL A 75 0.39 -6.46 -1.19
N GLN A 76 1.37 -7.34 -0.98
CA GLN A 76 1.22 -8.60 -0.26
C GLN A 76 2.41 -8.85 0.67
N CYS A 77 2.14 -9.34 1.87
CA CYS A 77 3.16 -9.87 2.77
C CYS A 77 3.32 -11.38 2.54
N THR A 78 4.47 -11.81 2.03
CA THR A 78 4.74 -13.22 1.71
C THR A 78 5.39 -13.97 2.87
N ARG A 79 6.03 -13.24 3.79
CA ARG A 79 6.61 -13.76 5.02
C ARG A 79 6.39 -12.77 6.15
N GLY A 80 6.05 -13.24 7.35
CA GLY A 80 5.82 -12.40 8.52
C GLY A 80 4.48 -11.66 8.52
N VAL A 81 4.46 -10.48 9.15
CA VAL A 81 3.26 -9.66 9.36
C VAL A 81 3.59 -8.18 9.20
N ILE A 82 2.76 -7.46 8.46
CA ILE A 82 2.81 -6.00 8.32
C ILE A 82 1.45 -5.36 8.62
N TYR A 83 1.48 -4.11 9.08
CA TYR A 83 0.37 -3.18 9.08
C TYR A 83 0.52 -2.27 7.86
N ASP A 84 -0.29 -2.51 6.83
CA ASP A 84 -0.24 -1.81 5.54
C ASP A 84 -1.28 -0.69 5.50
N VAL A 85 -0.91 0.49 4.99
CA VAL A 85 -1.71 1.72 5.07
C VAL A 85 -1.76 2.42 3.71
N ALA A 86 -2.95 2.89 3.36
CA ALA A 86 -3.20 3.77 2.22
C ALA A 86 -3.86 5.07 2.68
N VAL A 87 -3.36 6.22 2.21
CA VAL A 87 -3.86 7.57 2.55
C VAL A 87 -4.37 8.25 1.29
N ASP A 88 -5.60 8.76 1.34
CA ASP A 88 -6.22 9.44 0.20
C ASP A 88 -5.66 10.86 0.03
N LEU A 89 -4.95 11.08 -1.08
CA LEU A 89 -4.33 12.36 -1.43
C LEU A 89 -5.10 13.13 -2.52
N ARG A 90 -6.27 12.64 -2.95
CA ARG A 90 -7.08 13.26 -4.00
C ARG A 90 -7.90 14.41 -3.40
N ARG A 91 -7.65 15.64 -3.85
CA ARG A 91 -8.26 16.85 -3.25
C ARG A 91 -9.77 16.91 -3.40
N ASP A 92 -10.29 16.36 -4.49
CA ASP A 92 -11.74 16.32 -4.78
C ASP A 92 -12.45 15.10 -4.16
N SER A 93 -11.72 14.24 -3.44
CA SER A 93 -12.29 13.06 -2.79
C SER A 93 -13.05 13.42 -1.51
N THR A 94 -14.22 12.81 -1.32
CA THR A 94 -14.98 12.90 -0.07
C THR A 94 -14.26 12.28 1.13
N THR A 95 -13.24 11.47 0.87
CA THR A 95 -12.36 10.85 1.88
C THR A 95 -10.95 11.41 1.88
N PHE A 96 -10.72 12.58 1.26
CA PHE A 96 -9.43 13.26 1.31
C PHE A 96 -8.89 13.32 2.74
N LYS A 97 -7.58 13.07 2.90
CA LYS A 97 -6.84 13.02 4.18
C LYS A 97 -7.17 11.83 5.09
N ARG A 98 -8.14 10.98 4.73
CA ARG A 98 -8.42 9.75 5.50
C ARG A 98 -7.50 8.63 5.05
N TYR A 99 -7.35 7.63 5.91
CA TYR A 99 -6.58 6.44 5.61
C TYR A 99 -7.40 5.17 5.84
N ALA A 100 -7.01 4.12 5.14
CA ALA A 100 -7.43 2.75 5.38
C ALA A 100 -6.19 1.92 5.73
N SER A 101 -6.40 0.84 6.48
CA SER A 101 -5.32 -0.04 6.88
C SER A 101 -5.75 -1.50 6.90
N ALA A 102 -4.79 -2.40 6.72
CA ALA A 102 -5.00 -3.83 6.81
C ALA A 102 -3.78 -4.54 7.40
N ILE A 103 -4.03 -5.62 8.14
CA ILE A 103 -2.97 -6.57 8.50
C ILE A 103 -2.78 -7.52 7.32
N LEU A 104 -1.60 -7.48 6.70
CA LEU A 104 -1.19 -8.43 5.68
C LEU A 104 -0.16 -9.38 6.28
N SER A 105 -0.31 -10.69 6.04
CA SER A 105 0.60 -11.68 6.62
C SER A 105 0.77 -12.91 5.75
N GLU A 106 1.82 -13.65 6.06
CA GLU A 106 2.06 -14.98 5.50
C GLU A 106 0.95 -16.01 5.85
N ASN A 107 0.12 -15.72 6.84
CA ASN A 107 -0.94 -16.63 7.26
C ASN A 107 -2.26 -16.33 6.54
N ASN A 108 -2.67 -15.05 6.49
CA ASN A 108 -3.90 -14.65 5.82
C ASN A 108 -3.75 -14.56 4.29
N ARG A 109 -2.53 -14.31 3.79
CA ARG A 109 -2.22 -14.13 2.36
C ARG A 109 -3.00 -13.01 1.67
N TYR A 110 -3.61 -12.12 2.45
CA TYR A 110 -4.38 -11.00 1.94
C TYR A 110 -3.47 -10.02 1.20
N GLN A 111 -4.07 -9.23 0.33
CA GLN A 111 -3.40 -8.16 -0.40
C GLN A 111 -4.17 -6.86 -0.21
N LEU A 112 -3.45 -5.74 -0.22
CA LEU A 112 -4.07 -4.43 -0.30
C LEU A 112 -3.86 -3.85 -1.69
N TYR A 113 -4.97 -3.51 -2.37
CA TYR A 113 -4.93 -2.68 -3.56
C TYR A 113 -5.00 -1.21 -3.16
N VAL A 114 -4.01 -0.45 -3.60
CA VAL A 114 -3.89 0.99 -3.39
C VAL A 114 -3.99 1.67 -4.75
N PRO A 115 -5.07 2.43 -5.05
CA PRO A 115 -5.20 3.12 -6.32
C PRO A 115 -4.16 4.21 -6.53
N ARG A 116 -4.07 4.70 -7.77
CA ARG A 116 -3.44 6.00 -8.07
C ARG A 116 -4.11 7.10 -7.24
N GLY A 117 -3.35 8.12 -6.86
CA GLY A 117 -3.85 9.21 -6.03
C GLY A 117 -3.75 8.98 -4.52
N PHE A 118 -3.11 7.90 -4.09
CA PHE A 118 -2.92 7.55 -2.68
C PHE A 118 -1.44 7.49 -2.31
N ALA A 119 -1.11 7.87 -1.08
CA ALA A 119 0.17 7.52 -0.47
C ALA A 119 0.07 6.13 0.18
N HIS A 120 1.12 5.33 0.05
CA HIS A 120 1.18 3.99 0.62
C HIS A 120 2.40 3.84 1.53
N GLY A 121 2.24 3.10 2.62
CA GLY A 121 3.33 2.69 3.48
C GLY A 121 2.94 1.51 4.36
N PHE A 122 3.93 0.88 4.97
CA PHE A 122 3.71 -0.23 5.89
C PHE A 122 4.69 -0.25 7.05
N LEU A 123 4.25 -0.85 8.15
CA LEU A 123 5.04 -1.12 9.35
C LEU A 123 5.19 -2.64 9.54
N VAL A 124 6.41 -3.11 9.79
CA VAL A 124 6.67 -4.52 10.12
C VAL A 124 6.35 -4.82 11.58
N LEU A 125 5.51 -5.84 11.80
CA LEU A 125 5.07 -6.28 13.14
C LEU A 125 5.70 -7.58 13.63
N SER A 126 6.30 -8.37 12.74
CA SER A 126 7.06 -9.58 13.06
C SER A 126 8.57 -9.32 13.08
N ASP A 127 9.39 -10.26 13.55
CA ASP A 127 10.86 -10.15 13.55
C ASP A 127 11.42 -9.75 12.17
N ILE A 128 10.86 -10.36 11.12
CA ILE A 128 11.14 -10.08 9.71
C ILE A 128 9.81 -10.09 8.96
N ALA A 129 9.66 -9.21 7.98
CA ALA A 129 8.65 -9.36 6.92
C ALA A 129 9.25 -9.27 5.52
N GLU A 130 8.74 -10.08 4.60
CA GLU A 130 8.96 -9.96 3.16
C GLU A 130 7.68 -9.46 2.51
N VAL A 131 7.80 -8.35 1.78
CA VAL A 131 6.68 -7.67 1.12
C VAL A 131 6.94 -7.65 -0.37
N MET A 132 6.01 -8.24 -1.13
CA MET A 132 5.97 -8.16 -2.57
C MET A 132 4.89 -7.18 -3.00
N TYR A 133 5.16 -6.37 -4.02
CA TYR A 133 4.14 -5.51 -4.57
C TYR A 133 4.29 -5.30 -6.07
N LYS A 134 3.14 -5.22 -6.74
CA LYS A 134 3.00 -4.89 -8.16
C LYS A 134 2.70 -3.41 -8.31
N VAL A 135 3.20 -2.79 -9.38
CA VAL A 135 2.84 -1.42 -9.77
C VAL A 135 2.45 -1.32 -11.24
N ASP A 136 1.57 -0.39 -11.57
CA ASP A 136 1.01 -0.20 -12.92
C ASP A 136 1.69 0.91 -13.75
N ASN A 137 2.75 1.50 -13.21
CA ASN A 137 3.63 2.47 -13.89
C ASN A 137 5.06 2.21 -13.39
N PRO A 138 6.11 2.28 -14.23
CA PRO A 138 7.49 2.17 -13.76
C PRO A 138 7.84 3.24 -12.72
N TYR A 139 8.88 2.95 -11.94
CA TYR A 139 9.47 3.93 -11.05
C TYR A 139 9.98 5.16 -11.82
N SER A 140 9.67 6.35 -11.31
CA SER A 140 10.09 7.64 -11.88
C SER A 140 10.59 8.56 -10.75
N PRO A 141 11.92 8.68 -10.57
CA PRO A 141 12.50 9.53 -9.53
C PRO A 141 11.98 10.97 -9.53
N GLU A 142 11.72 11.53 -10.71
CA GLU A 142 11.25 12.91 -10.90
C GLU A 142 9.82 13.11 -10.40
N SER A 143 9.03 12.05 -10.41
CA SER A 143 7.64 12.05 -9.95
C SER A 143 7.49 11.50 -8.53
N GLU A 144 8.57 10.98 -7.92
CA GLU A 144 8.53 10.50 -6.54
C GLU A 144 8.08 11.63 -5.60
N GLY A 145 7.13 11.31 -4.75
CA GLY A 145 6.65 12.15 -3.67
C GLY A 145 6.47 11.33 -2.43
N GLY A 146 6.46 12.01 -1.29
CA GLY A 146 6.11 11.38 -0.03
C GLY A 146 5.39 12.31 0.90
N LEU A 147 4.69 11.68 1.83
CA LEU A 147 4.00 12.29 2.95
C LEU A 147 4.68 11.80 4.23
N ILE A 148 4.91 12.70 5.18
CA ILE A 148 5.45 12.31 6.48
C ILE A 148 4.54 11.26 7.16
N TRP A 149 5.15 10.20 7.68
CA TRP A 149 4.44 9.02 8.19
C TRP A 149 3.54 9.33 9.40
N ASP A 150 3.88 10.33 10.20
CA ASP A 150 3.18 10.77 11.42
C ASP A 150 2.42 12.09 11.22
N ASP A 151 1.98 12.37 10.00
CA ASP A 151 1.26 13.61 9.69
C ASP A 151 0.04 13.81 10.62
N PRO A 152 -0.08 14.95 11.31
CA PRO A 152 -1.13 15.17 12.29
C PRO A 152 -2.53 15.39 11.69
N GLU A 153 -2.64 15.75 10.40
CA GLU A 153 -3.94 15.87 9.73
C GLU A 153 -4.50 14.49 9.35
N VAL A 154 -3.63 13.55 8.94
CA VAL A 154 -4.04 12.17 8.65
C VAL A 154 -4.18 11.34 9.92
N ASN A 155 -3.27 11.56 10.89
CA ASN A 155 -3.29 10.95 12.23
C ASN A 155 -3.37 9.41 12.19
N ILE A 156 -2.49 8.79 11.39
CA ILE A 156 -2.41 7.34 11.25
C ILE A 156 -2.08 6.73 12.62
N LYS A 157 -2.87 5.73 13.03
CA LYS A 157 -2.65 5.00 14.29
C LYS A 157 -1.71 3.83 14.05
N TRP A 158 -0.42 4.14 13.96
CA TRP A 158 0.63 3.13 13.87
C TRP A 158 0.71 2.33 15.18
N PRO A 159 0.73 0.99 15.13
CA PRO A 159 0.84 0.14 16.33
C PRO A 159 2.28 0.07 16.87
N ILE A 160 3.00 1.19 16.87
CA ILE A 160 4.33 1.37 17.45
C ILE A 160 4.56 2.86 17.75
N ASP A 161 5.27 3.17 18.83
CA ASP A 161 5.59 4.56 19.18
C ASP A 161 6.83 5.10 18.44
N HIS A 162 7.82 4.24 18.22
CA HIS A 162 9.13 4.62 17.68
C HIS A 162 9.54 3.70 16.52
N PRO A 163 9.02 3.92 15.30
CA PRO A 163 9.39 3.13 14.13
C PRO A 163 10.82 3.44 13.66
N VAL A 164 11.42 2.45 12.99
CA VAL A 164 12.71 2.59 12.31
C VAL A 164 12.47 3.05 10.88
N LEU A 165 12.95 4.24 10.56
CA LEU A 165 12.75 4.91 9.27
C LEU A 165 14.10 5.27 8.63
N THR A 166 14.08 5.42 7.31
CA THR A 166 15.20 6.07 6.60
C THR A 166 15.19 7.58 6.86
N GLU A 167 16.34 8.25 6.70
CA GLU A 167 16.39 9.72 6.77
C GLU A 167 15.48 10.36 5.72
N ARG A 168 15.35 9.74 4.54
CA ARG A 168 14.43 10.18 3.51
C ARG A 168 12.97 10.18 4.01
N ASP A 169 12.53 9.07 4.61
CA ASP A 169 11.15 8.93 5.10
C ASP A 169 10.83 9.85 6.28
N LYS A 170 11.85 10.24 7.06
CA LYS A 170 11.72 11.26 8.12
C LYS A 170 11.64 12.69 7.57
N SER A 171 11.98 12.90 6.31
CA SER A 171 12.17 14.24 5.71
C SER A 171 11.04 14.65 4.75
N TRP A 172 10.06 13.77 4.51
CA TRP A 172 8.92 14.10 3.67
C TRP A 172 8.11 15.27 4.24
N PRO A 173 7.49 16.10 3.39
CA PRO A 173 6.63 17.18 3.84
C PRO A 173 5.34 16.63 4.49
N GLY A 174 4.78 17.41 5.41
CA GLY A 174 3.44 17.21 5.92
C GLY A 174 2.36 17.54 4.88
N LEU A 175 1.14 17.06 5.11
CA LEU A 175 0.01 17.19 4.20
C LEU A 175 -0.33 18.65 3.91
N LYS A 176 -0.28 19.52 4.93
CA LYS A 176 -0.50 20.95 4.78
C LYS A 176 0.46 21.59 3.78
N THR A 177 1.74 21.21 3.83
CA THR A 177 2.77 21.71 2.91
C THR A 177 2.48 21.22 1.49
N LEU A 178 2.20 19.93 1.32
CA LEU A 178 1.85 19.34 0.03
C LEU A 178 0.64 20.03 -0.63
N ILE A 179 -0.37 20.41 0.17
CA ILE A 179 -1.56 21.15 -0.30
C ILE A 179 -1.16 22.54 -0.81
N ILE A 180 -0.31 23.27 -0.08
CA ILE A 180 0.12 24.62 -0.44
C ILE A 180 0.97 24.60 -1.71
N GLU A 181 1.85 23.62 -1.84
CA GLU A 181 2.72 23.45 -3.01
C GLU A 181 1.98 22.95 -4.25
N GLY A 182 0.72 22.53 -4.14
CA GLY A 182 -0.04 21.96 -5.25
C GLY A 182 0.55 20.63 -5.75
N SER A 183 1.24 19.89 -4.88
CA SER A 183 1.97 18.65 -5.22
C SER A 183 1.12 17.38 -5.05
N LEU A 184 -0.20 17.52 -4.97
CA LEU A 184 -1.19 16.44 -4.76
C LEU A 184 -2.04 16.21 -6.02
N PHE A 185 -2.96 15.23 -5.92
CA PHE A 185 -3.86 14.79 -6.98
C PHE A 185 -5.20 15.53 -6.97
#